data_AF-A0A0Q9F4H4-F1
#
_entry.id   AF-A0A0Q9F4H4-F1
#
_cell.length_a   1.000
_cell.length_b   1.000
_cell.length_c   1.000
_cell.angle_alpha   90.00
_cell.angle_beta   90.00
_cell.angle_gamma   90.00
#
_symmetry.space_group_name_H-M   'P 1'
#
loop_
_entity.id
_entity.type
_entity.pdbx_description
1 polymer ?
#
loop_
_entity_poly.entity_id
_entity_poly.type
_entity_poly.pdbx_seq_one_letter_code
_entity_poly.pdbx_strand_id
1 'polypeptide(L)'
;MARAVSLLLASALALALLFVPAMRGGEMTAAAHGWLSPLMLSICAGFVHGVGYRPTRPWARALLHPLLLWPAMAALAVMWARSF
;
A
#
# COMPACT_ATOMS: atom_id res chain seq x y z
N MET A 1 -18.08 5.75 -0.12
CA MET A 1 -17.60 4.37 -0.40
C MET A 1 -16.11 4.30 -0.67
N ALA A 2 -15.53 5.07 -1.61
CA ALA A 2 -14.10 5.00 -1.94
C ALA A 2 -13.13 5.14 -0.74
N ARG A 3 -13.47 5.97 0.25
CA ARG A 3 -12.69 6.13 1.49
C ARG A 3 -12.63 4.85 2.32
N ALA A 4 -13.78 4.21 2.55
CA ALA A 4 -13.86 2.94 3.29
C ALA A 4 -13.09 1.83 2.58
N VAL A 5 -13.22 1.73 1.25
CA VAL A 5 -12.44 0.78 0.44
C VAL A 5 -10.93 1.02 0.60
N SER A 6 -10.50 2.27 0.60
CA SER A 6 -9.08 2.61 0.77
C SER A 6 -8.56 2.24 2.16
N LEU A 7 -9.36 2.46 3.22
CA LEU A 7 -9.01 2.02 4.58
C LEU A 7 -8.91 0.50 4.65
N LEU A 8 -9.92 -0.21 4.16
CA LEU A 8 -9.95 -1.67 4.18
C LEU A 8 -8.75 -2.25 3.42
N LEU A 9 -8.45 -1.73 2.23
CA LEU A 9 -7.31 -2.17 1.43
C LEU A 9 -5.98 -1.87 2.14
N ALA A 10 -5.82 -0.67 2.70
CA ALA A 10 -4.60 -0.29 3.42
C ALA A 10 -4.40 -1.13 4.68
N SER A 11 -5.45 -1.35 5.46
CA SER A 11 -5.44 -2.22 6.64
C SER A 11 -5.12 -3.67 6.28
N ALA A 12 -5.75 -4.21 5.23
CA ALA A 12 -5.48 -5.57 4.77
C ALA A 12 -4.02 -5.76 4.34
N LEU A 13 -3.48 -4.81 3.56
CA LEU A 13 -2.07 -4.85 3.14
C LEU A 13 -1.10 -4.64 4.30
N ALA A 14 -1.42 -3.77 5.28
CA ALA A 14 -0.62 -3.58 6.47
C ALA A 14 -0.55 -4.86 7.32
N LEU A 15 -1.68 -5.56 7.48
CA LEU A 15 -1.71 -6.87 8.13
C LEU A 15 -0.93 -7.91 7.32
N ALA A 16 -1.02 -7.90 6.00
CA ALA A 16 -0.23 -8.79 5.14
C ALA A 16 1.29 -8.55 5.30
N LEU A 17 1.73 -7.30 5.36
CA LEU A 17 3.13 -6.96 5.65
C LEU A 17 3.61 -7.52 7.00
N LEU A 18 2.73 -7.58 8.00
CA LEU A 18 3.05 -8.10 9.32
C LEU A 18 3.13 -9.64 9.34
N PHE A 19 2.16 -10.32 8.73
CA PHE A 19 2.01 -11.77 8.88
C PHE A 19 2.71 -12.58 7.78
N VAL A 20 2.74 -12.12 6.53
CA VAL A 20 3.28 -12.91 5.41
C VAL A 20 4.77 -13.23 5.57
N PRO A 21 5.65 -12.30 5.96
CA PRO A 21 7.07 -12.62 6.16
C PRO A 21 7.27 -13.65 7.28
N ALA A 22 6.54 -13.48 8.40
CA ALA A 22 6.59 -14.40 9.53
C ALA A 22 6.13 -15.82 9.14
N MET A 23 5.09 -15.94 8.31
CA MET A 23 4.60 -17.23 7.82
C MET A 23 5.55 -17.88 6.80
N ARG A 24 6.27 -17.11 5.99
CA ARG A 24 7.18 -17.66 4.98
C ARG A 24 8.50 -18.19 5.56
N GLY A 25 8.85 -17.82 6.79
CA GLY A 25 9.94 -18.44 7.55
C GLY A 25 11.34 -18.30 6.97
N GLY A 26 11.52 -17.49 5.91
CA GLY A 26 12.79 -17.26 5.22
C GLY A 26 13.26 -15.82 5.34
N GLU A 27 14.57 -15.61 5.17
CA GLU A 27 15.16 -14.27 5.15
C GLU A 27 14.61 -13.46 3.97
N MET A 28 14.36 -12.16 4.22
CA MET A 28 13.84 -11.28 3.19
C MET A 28 14.90 -11.02 2.11
N THR A 29 14.59 -11.37 0.87
CA THR A 29 15.50 -11.12 -0.26
C THR A 29 15.73 -9.62 -0.44
N ALA A 30 16.87 -9.24 -1.03
CA ALA A 30 17.16 -7.84 -1.36
C ALA A 30 16.07 -7.22 -2.27
N ALA A 31 15.47 -8.02 -3.16
CA ALA A 31 14.37 -7.60 -4.01
C ALA A 31 13.10 -7.33 -3.20
N ALA A 32 12.72 -8.23 -2.28
CA ALA A 32 11.56 -8.03 -1.40
C ALA A 32 11.72 -6.80 -0.50
N HIS A 33 12.94 -6.54 0.00
CA HIS A 33 13.23 -5.33 0.75
C HIS A 33 13.07 -4.06 -0.10
N GLY A 34 13.55 -4.07 -1.35
CA GLY A 34 13.41 -2.94 -2.28
C GLY A 34 11.96 -2.55 -2.58
N TRP A 35 11.05 -3.52 -2.65
CA TRP A 35 9.61 -3.25 -2.85
C TRP A 35 8.87 -2.84 -1.58
N LEU A 36 9.45 -3.04 -0.41
CA LEU A 36 8.80 -2.74 0.87
C LEU A 36 8.53 -1.24 1.01
N SER A 37 9.51 -0.38 0.75
CA SER A 37 9.37 1.08 0.89
C SER A 37 8.27 1.68 0.01
N PRO A 38 8.22 1.44 -1.32
CA PRO A 38 7.12 1.97 -2.13
C PRO A 38 5.77 1.37 -1.74
N LEU A 39 5.71 0.08 -1.37
CA LEU A 39 4.49 -0.55 -0.87
C LEU A 39 3.99 0.15 0.40
N MET A 40 4.85 0.36 1.40
CA MET A 40 4.51 1.09 2.62
C MET A 40 4.01 2.51 2.32
N LEU A 41 4.67 3.22 1.40
CA LEU A 41 4.23 4.56 0.99
C LEU A 41 2.82 4.54 0.40
N SER A 42 2.52 3.56 -0.45
CA SER A 42 1.17 3.40 -1.02
C SER A 42 0.11 3.08 0.04
N ILE A 43 0.45 2.25 1.04
CA ILE A 43 -0.42 1.93 2.17
C ILE A 43 -0.71 3.18 3.00
N CYS A 44 0.33 3.97 3.31
CA CYS A 44 0.19 5.25 4.00
C CYS A 44 -0.73 6.21 3.23
N ALA A 45 -0.56 6.34 1.92
CA ALA A 45 -1.44 7.13 1.07
C ALA A 45 -2.90 6.59 1.08
N GLY A 46 -3.06 5.26 1.10
CA GLY A 46 -4.32 4.56 1.34
C GLY A 46 -5.03 4.99 2.62
N PHE A 47 -4.30 5.02 3.74
CA PHE A 47 -4.80 5.52 5.02
C PHE A 47 -5.16 7.00 4.96
N VAL A 48 -4.29 7.86 4.41
CA VAL A 48 -4.52 9.31 4.30
C VAL A 48 -5.79 9.61 3.49
N HIS A 49 -5.96 8.98 2.32
CA HIS A 49 -7.19 9.08 1.54
C HIS A 49 -8.39 8.51 2.31
N GLY A 50 -8.21 7.37 2.96
CA GLY A 50 -9.21 6.67 3.75
C GLY A 50 -9.81 7.51 4.90
N VAL A 51 -8.96 8.10 5.74
CA VAL A 51 -9.37 8.98 6.84
C VAL A 51 -10.01 10.28 6.35
N GLY A 52 -9.89 10.59 5.06
CA GLY A 52 -10.57 11.72 4.41
C GLY A 52 -9.78 13.01 4.36
N TYR A 53 -8.46 12.92 4.47
CA TYR A 53 -7.61 14.07 4.23
C TYR A 53 -7.83 14.60 2.80
N ARG A 54 -8.03 15.92 2.67
CA ARG A 54 -8.23 16.60 1.38
C ARG A 54 -7.05 17.54 1.13
N PRO A 55 -6.10 17.17 0.27
CA PRO A 55 -4.96 18.03 -0.05
C PRO A 55 -5.41 19.33 -0.70
N THR A 56 -4.76 20.43 -0.34
CA THR A 56 -4.99 21.74 -0.99
C THR A 56 -4.33 21.79 -2.36
N ARG A 57 -3.13 21.20 -2.51
CA ARG A 57 -2.36 21.21 -3.76
C ARG A 57 -2.92 20.20 -4.78
N PRO A 58 -3.02 20.56 -6.08
CA PRO A 58 -3.63 19.71 -7.11
C PRO A 58 -2.85 18.42 -7.36
N TRP A 59 -1.51 18.46 -7.34
CA TRP A 59 -0.68 17.27 -7.52
C TRP A 59 -0.87 16.24 -6.40
N ALA A 60 -0.99 16.69 -5.15
CA ALA A 60 -1.22 15.81 -4.00
C ALA A 60 -2.63 15.18 -4.07
N ARG A 61 -3.61 15.93 -4.59
CA ARG A 61 -4.97 15.42 -4.84
C ARG A 61 -4.98 14.34 -5.91
N ALA A 62 -4.16 14.49 -6.96
CA ALA A 62 -4.01 13.47 -8.00
C ALA A 62 -3.35 12.19 -7.45
N LEU A 63 -2.31 12.32 -6.63
CA LEU A 63 -1.66 11.17 -5.97
C LEU A 63 -2.61 10.38 -5.06
N LEU A 64 -3.50 11.07 -4.34
CA LEU A 64 -4.50 10.44 -3.48
C LEU A 64 -5.79 10.07 -4.22
N HIS A 65 -5.83 10.20 -5.54
CA HIS A 65 -7.03 9.84 -6.30
C HIS A 65 -7.23 8.31 -6.24
N PRO A 66 -8.43 7.81 -5.86
CA PRO A 66 -8.65 6.38 -5.63
C PRO A 66 -8.36 5.52 -6.87
N LEU A 67 -8.64 6.03 -8.08
CA LEU A 67 -8.31 5.36 -9.35
C LEU A 67 -6.81 5.15 -9.58
N LEU A 68 -5.94 5.96 -8.97
CA LEU A 68 -4.48 5.79 -9.05
C LEU A 68 -3.96 4.99 -7.85
N LEU A 69 -4.53 5.27 -6.68
CA LEU A 69 -4.08 4.74 -5.41
C LEU A 69 -4.30 3.22 -5.30
N TRP A 70 -5.47 2.73 -5.68
CA TRP A 70 -5.79 1.30 -5.62
C TRP A 70 -4.92 0.44 -6.54
N PRO A 71 -4.76 0.75 -7.84
CA PRO A 71 -3.87 -0.04 -8.69
C PRO A 71 -2.41 0.07 -8.25
N ALA A 72 -1.97 1.22 -7.72
CA ALA A 72 -0.62 1.35 -7.16
C ALA A 72 -0.42 0.40 -5.96
N MET A 73 -1.35 0.40 -5.00
CA MET A 73 -1.30 -0.51 -3.84
C MET A 73 -1.34 -1.98 -4.28
N ALA A 74 -2.21 -2.34 -5.22
CA ALA A 74 -2.33 -3.70 -5.73
C ALA A 74 -1.07 -4.15 -6.48
N ALA A 75 -0.55 -3.33 -7.40
CA ALA A 75 0.64 -3.64 -8.17
C ALA A 75 1.86 -3.82 -7.26
N LEU A 76 2.08 -2.89 -6.33
CA LEU A 76 3.19 -2.97 -5.37
C LEU A 76 3.08 -4.18 -4.46
N ALA A 77 1.86 -4.50 -4.00
CA ALA A 77 1.62 -5.70 -3.19
C ALA A 77 1.95 -6.99 -3.98
N VAL A 78 1.55 -7.06 -5.25
CA VAL A 78 1.87 -8.20 -6.13
C VAL A 78 3.38 -8.31 -6.36
N MET A 79 4.06 -7.21 -6.67
CA MET A 79 5.51 -7.20 -6.89
C MET A 79 6.27 -7.64 -5.63
N TRP A 80 5.87 -7.11 -4.48
CA TRP A 80 6.44 -7.51 -3.19
C TRP A 80 6.18 -9.00 -2.88
N ALA A 81 4.96 -9.48 -3.05
CA ALA A 81 4.59 -10.88 -2.80
C ALA A 81 5.31 -11.88 -3.73
N ARG A 82 5.69 -11.45 -4.95
CA ARG A 82 6.48 -12.22 -5.93
C ARG A 82 7.98 -12.16 -5.70
N SER A 83 8.45 -11.30 -4.80
CA SER A 83 9.88 -11.11 -4.51
C SER A 83 10.36 -11.97 -3.34
N PHE A 84 9.46 -12.72 -2.72
CA PHE A 84 9.75 -13.75 -1.72
C PHE A 84 10.03 -15.09 -2.38
#